data_AF-A0A950HGE6-F1
#
_entry.id   AF-A0A950HGE6-F1
#
_cell.length_a   1.000
_cell.length_b   1.000
_cell.length_c   1.000
_cell.angle_alpha   90.00
_cell.angle_beta   90.00
_cell.angle_gamma   90.00
#
_symmetry.space_group_name_H-M   'P 1'
#
loop_
_entity.id
_entity.type
_entity.pdbx_description
1 polymer ?
#
loop_
_entity_poly.entity_id
_entity_poly.type
_entity_poly.pdbx_seq_one_letter_code
_entity_poly.pdbx_strand_id
1 'polypeptide(L)'
;MEPVQLWTGRAACALQAALRMTNESFAAHLGTAVRTVAMWHQKPERVPSSEMQQALDTTLERAGEGAQARFTRNLAGTTEGAEPAGSPPDDAARAVADTTTTGADNQTATASPRIITGTAEDTADGGFMSWLQVAHAASAPPDGSDVGQVIRWYRIYEGLTQEQAAIRLNTTQSRLSKLEKGTQALQDVRELRHIAKTFGIPPERLGVLPDRSADARPFASHVSDRPGPIRDSQEHWRDIRRQLNSHRVVLAELAAELYPAQQRIPGTTVLTSVSWLPDGPVDLADIELAWRPDPPAPQLDGNGPRSAGVRPLMAGGERYDRYSRALRDLARPRLFDNRVSYRLLDVAWAGSRGMLGFHYTSFFSALDVCEASAHEFAQAWLAAGKKRPSFAELPFRRSIVDPFDLSARPVLPGIATLTIRRDPIEGHRIYLHHRDASAVAGGGGVYQVIPAGLFQPAALAPAHQNNDFSLWRNVQREFSEEFLGNCEHDGNSIDPIAYNIDEPFVSFERARQAGDFRVFACAMVCEPLTLTVELVTVAVIEAPVFDALFSKMVAVNEEGAAVSTEAGRPTVGIPFTEASRERLRAEPLAPSARACVELAWQHRRQLLGR
;
A
#
# COMPACT_ATOMS: atom_id res chain seq x y z
N MET A 1 -26.03 -31.86 -14.87
CA MET A 1 -25.65 -30.58 -15.50
C MET A 1 -24.23 -30.76 -15.99
N GLU A 2 -23.91 -30.37 -17.23
CA GLU A 2 -22.51 -30.36 -17.66
C GLU A 2 -21.73 -29.30 -16.87
N PRO A 3 -20.53 -29.61 -16.35
CA PRO A 3 -19.71 -28.63 -15.66
C PRO A 3 -19.25 -27.56 -16.65
N VAL A 4 -19.29 -26.29 -16.24
CA VAL A 4 -18.68 -25.20 -17.00
C VAL A 4 -17.17 -25.43 -16.98
N GLN A 5 -16.59 -25.86 -18.11
CA GLN A 5 -15.15 -26.20 -18.17
C GLN A 5 -14.23 -25.03 -17.83
N LEU A 6 -14.68 -23.79 -18.09
CA LEU A 6 -13.99 -22.56 -17.71
C LEU A 6 -14.98 -21.41 -17.59
N TRP A 7 -15.08 -20.78 -16.42
CA TRP A 7 -15.85 -19.56 -16.25
C TRP A 7 -15.16 -18.38 -16.95
N THR A 8 -15.97 -17.56 -17.61
CA THR A 8 -15.61 -16.23 -18.13
C THR A 8 -16.50 -15.18 -17.48
N GLY A 9 -16.15 -13.89 -17.60
CA GLY A 9 -17.00 -12.79 -17.14
C GLY A 9 -18.41 -12.88 -17.72
N ARG A 10 -18.53 -13.29 -18.99
CA ARG A 10 -19.81 -13.57 -19.66
C ARG A 10 -20.61 -14.66 -18.94
N ALA A 11 -19.98 -15.79 -18.62
CA ALA A 11 -20.64 -16.89 -17.92
C ALA A 11 -21.06 -16.46 -16.49
N ALA A 12 -20.20 -15.72 -15.78
CA ALA A 12 -20.51 -15.22 -14.46
C ALA A 12 -21.71 -14.24 -14.46
N CYS A 13 -21.77 -13.33 -15.43
CA CYS A 13 -22.92 -12.42 -15.62
C CYS A 13 -24.20 -13.18 -16.02
N ALA A 14 -24.07 -14.25 -16.81
CA ALA A 14 -25.21 -15.10 -17.16
C ALA A 14 -25.78 -15.83 -15.93
N LEU A 15 -24.92 -16.29 -15.01
CA LEU A 15 -25.33 -16.90 -13.73
C LEU A 15 -25.99 -15.87 -12.81
N GLN A 16 -25.42 -14.67 -12.71
CA GLN A 16 -26.04 -13.56 -11.99
C GLN A 16 -27.46 -13.28 -12.48
N ALA A 17 -27.64 -13.13 -13.79
CA ALA A 17 -28.93 -12.87 -14.41
C ALA A 17 -29.91 -14.03 -14.17
N ALA A 18 -29.42 -15.28 -14.23
CA ALA A 18 -30.22 -16.46 -13.94
C ALA A 18 -30.71 -16.50 -12.49
N LEU A 19 -29.92 -16.01 -11.53
CA LEU A 19 -30.27 -15.88 -10.12
C LEU A 19 -31.09 -14.62 -9.81
N ARG A 20 -31.24 -13.69 -10.77
CA ARG A 20 -31.92 -12.40 -10.62
C ARG A 20 -31.32 -11.54 -9.49
N MET A 21 -30.00 -11.58 -9.35
CA MET A 21 -29.27 -10.80 -8.34
C MET A 21 -28.71 -9.51 -8.93
N THR A 22 -28.71 -8.44 -8.14
CA THR A 22 -27.96 -7.21 -8.44
C THR A 22 -26.45 -7.45 -8.31
N ASN A 23 -25.62 -6.51 -8.76
CA ASN A 23 -24.17 -6.65 -8.62
C ASN A 23 -23.76 -6.77 -7.15
N GLU A 24 -24.41 -6.01 -6.26
CA GLU A 24 -24.14 -5.98 -4.83
C GLU A 24 -24.51 -7.31 -4.16
N SER A 25 -25.72 -7.82 -4.46
CA SER A 25 -26.20 -9.08 -3.88
C SER A 25 -25.44 -10.30 -4.43
N PHE A 26 -25.07 -10.28 -5.71
CA PHE A 26 -24.26 -11.34 -6.31
C PHE A 26 -22.82 -11.34 -5.79
N ALA A 27 -22.21 -10.15 -5.63
CA ALA A 27 -20.89 -10.02 -5.03
C ALA A 27 -20.87 -10.51 -3.58
N ALA A 28 -21.88 -10.12 -2.77
CA ALA A 28 -22.03 -10.63 -1.42
C ALA A 28 -22.24 -12.15 -1.38
N HIS A 29 -23.01 -12.70 -2.33
CA HIS A 29 -23.25 -14.14 -2.44
C HIS A 29 -21.97 -14.94 -2.77
N LEU A 30 -21.09 -14.39 -3.61
CA LEU A 30 -19.81 -14.99 -3.98
C LEU A 30 -18.67 -14.68 -2.99
N GLY A 31 -18.89 -13.79 -2.01
CA GLY A 31 -17.85 -13.32 -1.09
C GLY A 31 -16.78 -12.45 -1.77
N THR A 32 -17.14 -11.71 -2.81
CA THR A 32 -16.24 -10.82 -3.57
C THR A 32 -16.70 -9.37 -3.51
N ALA A 33 -15.90 -8.45 -4.06
CA ALA A 33 -16.24 -7.04 -4.16
C ALA A 33 -17.22 -6.77 -5.33
N VAL A 34 -18.12 -5.79 -5.17
CA VAL A 34 -19.09 -5.38 -6.21
C VAL A 34 -18.40 -5.00 -7.52
N ARG A 35 -17.21 -4.38 -7.42
CA ARG A 35 -16.37 -4.02 -8.57
C ARG A 35 -15.90 -5.23 -9.39
N THR A 36 -15.72 -6.40 -8.77
CA THR A 36 -15.35 -7.64 -9.48
C THR A 36 -16.48 -8.07 -10.41
N VAL A 37 -17.73 -7.98 -9.94
CA VAL A 37 -18.91 -8.27 -10.75
C VAL A 37 -19.08 -7.21 -11.86
N ALA A 38 -18.90 -5.92 -11.53
CA ALA A 38 -18.92 -4.85 -12.53
C ALA A 38 -17.83 -5.03 -13.60
N MET A 39 -16.64 -5.49 -13.23
CA MET A 39 -15.54 -5.81 -14.15
C MET A 39 -15.92 -6.94 -15.12
N TRP A 40 -16.68 -7.95 -14.69
CA TRP A 40 -17.15 -9.02 -15.59
C TRP A 40 -18.14 -8.50 -16.64
N HIS A 41 -18.98 -7.54 -16.28
CA HIS A 41 -19.84 -6.83 -17.25
C HIS A 41 -19.03 -5.99 -18.23
N GLN A 42 -17.98 -5.32 -17.77
CA GLN A 42 -17.12 -4.48 -18.62
C GLN A 42 -16.17 -5.30 -19.51
N LYS A 43 -15.71 -6.48 -19.04
CA LYS A 43 -14.76 -7.35 -19.73
C LYS A 43 -15.28 -8.80 -19.75
N PRO A 44 -16.22 -9.14 -20.65
CA PRO A 44 -16.88 -10.45 -20.67
C PRO A 44 -15.94 -11.64 -20.93
N GLU A 45 -14.81 -11.41 -21.61
CA GLU A 45 -13.81 -12.45 -21.91
C GLU A 45 -12.84 -12.70 -20.75
N ARG A 46 -12.89 -11.89 -19.67
CA ARG A 46 -11.99 -12.05 -18.53
C ARG A 46 -12.28 -13.37 -17.83
N VAL A 47 -11.25 -14.18 -17.65
CA VAL A 47 -11.33 -15.41 -16.87
C VAL A 47 -11.24 -15.05 -15.38
N PRO A 48 -12.25 -15.40 -14.54
CA PRO A 48 -12.18 -15.23 -13.09
C PRO A 48 -11.06 -16.06 -12.48
N SER A 49 -10.52 -15.64 -11.33
CA SER A 49 -9.52 -16.39 -10.57
C SER A 49 -10.04 -17.78 -10.17
N SER A 50 -9.14 -18.71 -9.83
CA SER A 50 -9.50 -20.07 -9.42
C SER A 50 -10.49 -20.13 -8.25
N GLU A 51 -10.36 -19.24 -7.27
CA GLU A 51 -11.32 -19.12 -6.16
C GLU A 51 -12.71 -18.70 -6.65
N MET A 52 -12.79 -17.78 -7.62
CA MET A 52 -14.07 -17.35 -8.19
C MET A 52 -14.66 -18.40 -9.13
N GLN A 53 -13.84 -19.17 -9.84
CA GLN A 53 -14.30 -20.34 -10.61
C GLN A 53 -15.02 -21.32 -9.67
N GLN A 54 -14.39 -21.69 -8.55
CA GLN A 54 -14.98 -22.59 -7.55
C GLN A 54 -16.22 -22.02 -6.87
N ALA A 55 -16.23 -20.72 -6.58
CA ALA A 55 -17.39 -20.04 -6.01
C ALA A 55 -18.57 -20.06 -7.00
N LEU A 56 -18.32 -19.79 -8.28
CA LEU A 56 -19.33 -19.83 -9.34
C LEU A 56 -19.84 -21.26 -9.59
N ASP A 57 -18.96 -22.26 -9.56
CA ASP A 57 -19.35 -23.69 -9.60
C ASP A 57 -20.29 -24.03 -8.45
N THR A 58 -19.89 -23.69 -7.23
CA THR A 58 -20.69 -23.95 -6.02
C THR A 58 -22.03 -23.23 -6.07
N THR A 59 -22.05 -21.98 -6.54
CA THR A 59 -23.28 -21.20 -6.69
C THR A 59 -24.20 -21.78 -7.76
N LEU A 60 -23.66 -22.25 -8.89
CA LEU A 60 -24.44 -22.91 -9.94
C LEU A 60 -25.00 -24.27 -9.47
N GLU A 61 -24.19 -25.07 -8.79
CA GLU A 61 -24.59 -26.37 -8.22
C GLU A 61 -25.73 -26.21 -7.20
N ARG A 62 -25.66 -25.16 -6.38
CA ARG A 62 -26.68 -24.86 -5.34
C ARG A 62 -27.88 -24.09 -5.86
N ALA A 63 -27.82 -23.57 -7.09
CA ALA A 63 -28.95 -22.86 -7.68
C ALA A 63 -30.12 -23.83 -7.90
N GLY A 64 -31.36 -23.39 -7.63
CA GLY A 64 -32.53 -24.24 -7.90
C GLY A 64 -32.66 -24.58 -9.39
N GLU A 65 -33.33 -25.69 -9.72
CA GLU A 65 -33.46 -26.21 -11.10
C GLU A 65 -33.91 -25.13 -12.11
N GLY A 66 -34.85 -24.26 -11.70
CA GLY A 66 -35.32 -23.16 -12.54
C GLY A 66 -34.25 -22.10 -12.85
N ALA A 67 -33.29 -21.87 -11.95
CA ALA A 67 -32.16 -20.97 -12.19
C ALA A 67 -31.09 -21.63 -13.08
N GLN A 68 -30.81 -22.91 -12.89
CA GLN A 68 -29.88 -23.68 -13.74
C GLN A 68 -30.37 -23.75 -15.20
N ALA A 69 -31.69 -23.95 -15.40
CA ALA A 69 -32.30 -23.94 -16.72
C ALA A 69 -32.22 -22.54 -17.40
N ARG A 70 -32.38 -21.46 -16.63
CA ARG A 70 -32.20 -20.09 -17.14
C ARG A 70 -30.74 -19.81 -17.49
N PHE A 71 -29.81 -20.23 -16.65
CA PHE A 71 -28.38 -20.08 -16.89
C PHE A 71 -27.96 -20.74 -18.21
N THR A 72 -28.37 -21.99 -18.42
CA THR A 72 -28.10 -22.74 -19.66
C THR A 72 -28.67 -22.01 -20.89
N ARG A 73 -29.90 -21.49 -20.78
CA ARG A 73 -30.54 -20.72 -21.86
C ARG A 73 -29.83 -19.39 -22.14
N ASN A 74 -29.36 -18.70 -21.10
CA ASN A 74 -28.63 -17.43 -21.25
C ASN A 74 -27.27 -17.62 -21.94
N LEU A 75 -26.60 -18.75 -21.67
CA LEU A 75 -25.37 -19.12 -22.39
C LEU A 75 -25.64 -19.52 -23.85
N ALA A 76 -26.71 -20.29 -24.11
CA ALA A 76 -27.07 -20.68 -25.47
C ALA A 76 -27.51 -19.49 -26.32
N GLY A 77 -28.35 -18.60 -25.77
CA GLY A 77 -28.89 -17.42 -26.46
C GLY A 77 -27.86 -16.31 -26.75
N THR A 78 -26.66 -16.38 -26.18
CA THR A 78 -25.53 -15.50 -26.55
C THR A 78 -24.70 -16.03 -27.71
N THR A 79 -24.96 -17.27 -28.16
CA THR A 79 -24.24 -17.92 -29.28
C THR A 79 -25.01 -17.82 -30.60
N GLU A 80 -26.33 -17.58 -30.58
CA GLU A 80 -27.21 -17.54 -31.77
C GLU A 80 -27.60 -16.12 -32.24
N GLY A 81 -26.95 -15.07 -31.74
CA GLY A 81 -27.23 -13.67 -32.09
C GLY A 81 -26.56 -13.14 -33.37
N ALA A 82 -26.03 -14.02 -34.23
CA ALA A 82 -25.30 -13.62 -35.44
C ALA A 82 -25.64 -14.53 -36.64
N GLU A 83 -26.82 -14.34 -37.25
CA GLU A 83 -26.99 -14.56 -38.69
C GLU A 83 -27.95 -13.51 -39.32
N PRO A 84 -27.73 -13.12 -40.59
CA PRO A 84 -28.24 -11.88 -41.16
C PRO A 84 -29.56 -12.09 -41.90
N ALA A 85 -30.50 -11.17 -41.72
CA ALA A 85 -31.71 -11.08 -42.53
C ALA A 85 -31.78 -9.73 -43.25
N GLY A 86 -31.64 -9.77 -44.58
CA GLY A 86 -32.22 -8.78 -45.48
C GLY A 86 -31.24 -8.03 -46.40
N SER A 87 -31.14 -8.49 -47.65
CA SER A 87 -31.03 -7.62 -48.84
C SER A 87 -32.21 -7.98 -49.74
N PRO A 88 -32.87 -7.04 -50.47
CA PRO A 88 -32.29 -6.40 -51.67
C PRO A 88 -32.84 -4.97 -51.96
N PRO A 89 -32.64 -4.34 -53.15
CA PRO A 89 -31.67 -4.55 -54.24
C PRO A 89 -30.85 -3.29 -54.65
N ASP A 90 -29.86 -3.55 -55.53
CA ASP A 90 -29.28 -2.69 -56.59
C ASP A 90 -28.71 -1.30 -56.24
N ASP A 91 -27.41 -1.09 -56.49
CA ASP A 91 -26.99 -0.71 -57.86
C ASP A 91 -25.46 -0.72 -58.05
N ALA A 92 -25.07 -1.11 -59.26
CA ALA A 92 -23.91 -0.69 -60.03
C ALA A 92 -22.47 -0.63 -59.41
N ALA A 93 -21.69 -1.63 -59.82
CA ALA A 93 -20.62 -1.47 -60.82
C ALA A 93 -19.16 -1.20 -60.41
N ARG A 94 -18.31 -2.00 -61.09
CA ARG A 94 -16.89 -1.84 -61.50
C ARG A 94 -15.84 -2.24 -60.46
N ALA A 95 -15.15 -3.39 -60.62
CA ALA A 95 -14.11 -3.71 -61.61
C ALA A 95 -12.85 -2.84 -61.38
N VAL A 96 -11.61 -3.32 -61.34
CA VAL A 96 -10.93 -4.36 -62.13
C VAL A 96 -9.71 -4.88 -61.32
N ALA A 97 -9.27 -6.08 -61.69
CA ALA A 97 -8.04 -6.78 -61.32
C ALA A 97 -6.73 -5.95 -61.45
N ASP A 98 -5.67 -6.32 -60.74
CA ASP A 98 -4.61 -7.17 -61.33
C ASP A 98 -3.52 -7.59 -60.30
N THR A 99 -3.54 -8.89 -59.98
CA THR A 99 -2.52 -9.90 -60.34
C THR A 99 -1.02 -9.54 -60.18
N THR A 100 -0.37 -10.29 -59.27
CA THR A 100 0.94 -10.98 -59.41
C THR A 100 2.24 -10.14 -59.47
N THR A 101 3.44 -10.57 -59.05
CA THR A 101 4.04 -11.77 -58.43
C THR A 101 5.53 -11.43 -58.21
N THR A 102 6.25 -12.29 -57.47
CA THR A 102 7.73 -12.41 -57.30
C THR A 102 8.36 -11.56 -56.18
N GLY A 103 9.30 -12.06 -55.38
CA GLY A 103 10.09 -13.28 -55.49
C GLY A 103 10.76 -13.65 -54.17
N ALA A 104 11.21 -14.90 -54.11
CA ALA A 104 11.78 -15.58 -52.98
C ALA A 104 13.29 -15.33 -52.82
N ASP A 105 13.81 -15.82 -51.69
CA ASP A 105 15.12 -16.48 -51.51
C ASP A 105 16.36 -15.65 -51.12
N ASN A 106 16.70 -15.78 -49.82
CA ASN A 106 17.78 -16.65 -49.29
C ASN A 106 18.96 -16.00 -48.54
N GLN A 107 19.13 -16.51 -47.31
CA GLN A 107 20.27 -16.69 -46.39
C GLN A 107 21.66 -16.12 -46.76
N THR A 108 22.38 -15.53 -45.78
CA THR A 108 23.43 -16.22 -44.99
C THR A 108 24.15 -15.34 -43.95
N ALA A 109 24.41 -15.95 -42.76
CA ALA A 109 25.56 -15.86 -41.83
C ALA A 109 26.00 -14.48 -41.23
N THR A 110 26.54 -14.29 -40.00
CA THR A 110 27.38 -15.07 -39.07
C THR A 110 27.43 -14.42 -37.67
N ALA A 111 27.76 -15.25 -36.66
CA ALA A 111 28.61 -14.99 -35.46
C ALA A 111 28.04 -14.38 -34.14
N SER A 112 28.19 -15.17 -33.08
CA SER A 112 28.05 -14.84 -31.64
C SER A 112 29.24 -14.05 -31.07
N PRO A 113 29.13 -13.55 -29.82
CA PRO A 113 30.02 -14.05 -28.74
C PRO A 113 29.29 -14.27 -27.40
N ARG A 114 29.39 -15.48 -26.81
CA ARG A 114 30.25 -15.87 -25.67
C ARG A 114 29.97 -15.17 -24.33
N ILE A 115 29.22 -15.89 -23.49
CA ILE A 115 29.06 -15.73 -22.05
C ILE A 115 30.35 -16.19 -21.36
N ILE A 116 30.93 -15.35 -20.51
CA ILE A 116 32.06 -15.69 -19.64
C ILE A 116 31.49 -16.25 -18.33
N THR A 117 31.65 -17.56 -18.14
CA THR A 117 31.51 -18.24 -16.85
C THR A 117 32.86 -18.24 -16.15
N GLY A 118 33.00 -17.48 -15.07
CA GLY A 118 34.15 -17.56 -14.16
C GLY A 118 33.91 -18.63 -13.11
N THR A 119 34.70 -19.70 -13.16
CA THR A 119 34.79 -20.78 -12.17
C THR A 119 35.61 -20.32 -10.98
N ALA A 120 35.04 -20.39 -9.77
CA ALA A 120 35.78 -20.26 -8.52
C ALA A 120 36.42 -21.63 -8.20
N GLU A 121 37.75 -21.68 -8.15
CA GLU A 121 38.50 -22.81 -7.60
C GLU A 121 38.81 -22.58 -6.13
N ASP A 122 38.60 -23.64 -5.36
CA ASP A 122 38.96 -23.85 -3.97
C ASP A 122 40.43 -23.55 -3.67
N THR A 123 40.67 -22.87 -2.55
CA THR A 123 41.76 -23.25 -1.65
C THR A 123 41.24 -23.26 -0.21
N ALA A 124 41.06 -24.46 0.31
CA ALA A 124 40.84 -24.72 1.73
C ALA A 124 42.15 -24.59 2.50
N ASP A 125 42.11 -23.97 3.69
CA ASP A 125 42.80 -24.50 4.86
C ASP A 125 42.32 -23.85 6.17
N GLY A 126 42.09 -24.70 7.17
CA GLY A 126 42.32 -24.35 8.58
C GLY A 126 41.16 -23.78 9.39
N GLY A 127 40.38 -24.67 10.03
CA GLY A 127 39.21 -24.32 10.84
C GLY A 127 39.46 -23.37 12.03
N PHE A 128 38.48 -22.50 12.24
CA PHE A 128 38.05 -22.04 13.55
C PHE A 128 36.51 -22.06 13.57
N MET A 129 35.93 -22.69 14.59
CA MET A 129 34.48 -22.81 14.80
C MET A 129 33.81 -21.44 14.85
N SER A 130 33.18 -21.01 13.74
CA SER A 130 32.30 -19.85 13.69
C SER A 130 30.85 -20.31 13.82
N TRP A 131 30.41 -20.58 15.05
CA TRP A 131 29.00 -20.81 15.39
C TRP A 131 28.27 -19.50 15.77
N LEU A 132 28.99 -18.38 15.72
CA LEU A 132 28.48 -17.02 15.91
C LEU A 132 28.63 -16.26 14.58
N GLN A 133 27.58 -16.32 13.76
CA GLN A 133 27.43 -15.38 12.66
C GLN A 133 26.76 -14.12 13.19
N VAL A 134 27.44 -12.99 13.12
CA VAL A 134 26.78 -11.68 13.26
C VAL A 134 25.87 -11.54 12.04
N ALA A 135 24.56 -11.43 12.28
CA ALA A 135 23.60 -11.13 11.21
C ALA A 135 24.02 -9.81 10.54
N HIS A 136 24.59 -9.90 9.35
CA HIS A 136 24.86 -8.72 8.54
C HIS A 136 23.53 -8.12 8.09
N ALA A 137 23.47 -6.79 7.99
CA ALA A 137 22.33 -6.11 7.37
C ALA A 137 22.11 -6.68 5.97
N ALA A 138 20.88 -7.09 5.65
CA ALA A 138 20.53 -7.50 4.30
C ALA A 138 20.09 -6.26 3.50
N SER A 139 20.22 -6.28 2.17
CA SER A 139 19.78 -5.15 1.33
C SER A 139 18.26 -5.10 1.13
N ALA A 140 17.54 -6.16 1.50
CA ALA A 140 16.10 -6.29 1.31
C ALA A 140 15.48 -7.31 2.29
N PRO A 141 14.16 -7.27 2.52
CA PRO A 141 13.46 -8.32 3.24
C PRO A 141 13.56 -9.69 2.56
N PRO A 142 13.29 -10.79 3.30
CA PRO A 142 13.13 -12.11 2.70
C PRO A 142 12.02 -12.09 1.64
N ASP A 143 12.36 -12.43 0.41
CA ASP A 143 11.47 -12.38 -0.75
C ASP A 143 10.68 -13.67 -0.99
N GLY A 144 10.87 -14.65 -0.10
CA GLY A 144 10.30 -15.98 -0.19
C GLY A 144 10.82 -16.83 -1.36
N SER A 145 11.79 -16.34 -2.15
CA SER A 145 12.40 -17.11 -3.25
C SER A 145 13.11 -18.38 -2.73
N ASP A 146 13.54 -18.34 -1.47
CA ASP A 146 14.20 -19.44 -0.76
C ASP A 146 13.28 -20.22 0.19
N VAL A 147 11.95 -20.07 0.12
CA VAL A 147 10.99 -20.81 0.98
C VAL A 147 11.30 -22.31 1.01
N GLY A 148 11.63 -22.89 -0.14
CA GLY A 148 12.05 -24.29 -0.26
C GLY A 148 13.28 -24.62 0.58
N GLN A 149 14.29 -23.75 0.56
CA GLN A 149 15.51 -23.92 1.34
C GLN A 149 15.27 -23.74 2.84
N VAL A 150 14.40 -22.80 3.23
CA VAL A 150 14.01 -22.60 4.63
C VAL A 150 13.27 -23.82 5.16
N ILE A 151 12.29 -24.33 4.41
CA ILE A 151 11.57 -25.56 4.76
C ILE A 151 12.55 -26.73 4.90
N ARG A 152 13.46 -26.90 3.94
CA ARG A 152 14.50 -27.93 3.97
C ARG A 152 15.37 -27.82 5.23
N TRP A 153 15.81 -26.60 5.57
CA TRP A 153 16.64 -26.34 6.73
C TRP A 153 15.93 -26.74 8.02
N TYR A 154 14.70 -26.27 8.24
CA TYR A 154 13.92 -26.60 9.43
C TYR A 154 13.57 -28.09 9.50
N ARG A 155 13.26 -28.72 8.36
CA ARG A 155 13.06 -30.16 8.28
C ARG A 155 14.28 -30.95 8.79
N ILE A 156 15.47 -30.56 8.33
CA ILE A 156 16.74 -31.20 8.74
C ILE A 156 17.02 -30.93 10.22
N TYR A 157 16.81 -29.69 10.68
CA TYR A 157 16.98 -29.30 12.08
C TYR A 157 16.08 -30.12 13.03
N GLU A 158 14.83 -30.35 12.64
CA GLU A 158 13.86 -31.18 13.36
C GLU A 158 14.09 -32.70 13.21
N GLY A 159 15.17 -33.11 12.52
CA GLY A 159 15.51 -34.52 12.32
C GLY A 159 14.54 -35.30 11.42
N LEU A 160 13.76 -34.61 10.58
CA LEU A 160 12.73 -35.23 9.74
C LEU A 160 13.26 -35.67 8.37
N THR A 161 12.89 -36.88 7.97
CA THR A 161 13.02 -37.29 6.56
C THR A 161 12.01 -36.53 5.70
N GLN A 162 12.27 -36.44 4.39
CA GLN A 162 11.38 -35.75 3.45
C GLN A 162 9.99 -36.42 3.38
N GLU A 163 9.92 -37.74 3.54
CA GLU A 163 8.66 -38.48 3.59
C GLU A 163 7.85 -38.15 4.86
N GLN A 164 8.49 -38.16 6.03
CA GLN A 164 7.86 -37.79 7.30
C GLN A 164 7.35 -36.34 7.28
N ALA A 165 8.14 -35.43 6.71
CA ALA A 165 7.77 -34.03 6.56
C ALA A 165 6.58 -33.85 5.60
N ALA A 166 6.56 -34.60 4.49
CA ALA A 166 5.45 -34.56 3.54
C ALA A 166 4.14 -35.07 4.18
N ILE A 167 4.20 -36.15 4.97
CA ILE A 167 3.05 -36.65 5.75
C ILE A 167 2.53 -35.59 6.71
N ARG A 168 3.43 -34.90 7.45
CA ARG A 168 3.02 -33.83 8.39
C ARG A 168 2.32 -32.66 7.70
N LEU A 169 2.75 -32.30 6.50
CA LEU A 169 2.15 -31.24 5.68
C LEU A 169 0.91 -31.70 4.89
N ASN A 170 0.48 -32.96 5.04
CA ASN A 170 -0.57 -33.55 4.22
C ASN A 170 -0.31 -33.38 2.71
N THR A 171 0.92 -33.66 2.28
CA THR A 171 1.38 -33.53 0.89
C THR A 171 2.22 -34.73 0.44
N THR A 172 2.64 -34.77 -0.82
CA THR A 172 3.48 -35.87 -1.33
C THR A 172 4.97 -35.56 -1.18
N GLN A 173 5.79 -36.59 -0.96
CA GLN A 173 7.25 -36.44 -0.89
C GLN A 173 7.81 -35.79 -2.17
N SER A 174 7.28 -36.17 -3.34
CA SER A 174 7.67 -35.59 -4.63
C SER A 174 7.41 -34.09 -4.69
N ARG A 175 6.25 -33.64 -4.23
CA ARG A 175 5.91 -32.21 -4.16
C ARG A 175 6.81 -31.46 -3.19
N LEU A 176 7.04 -32.02 -1.99
CA LEU A 176 7.97 -31.42 -1.02
C LEU A 176 9.41 -31.36 -1.57
N SER A 177 9.86 -32.37 -2.32
CA SER A 177 11.18 -32.32 -2.97
C SER A 177 11.28 -31.22 -4.02
N LYS A 178 10.23 -30.99 -4.81
CA LYS A 178 10.24 -29.93 -5.83
C LYS A 178 10.28 -28.54 -5.19
N LEU A 179 9.54 -28.40 -4.09
CA LEU A 179 9.53 -27.22 -3.26
C LEU A 179 10.91 -26.95 -2.65
N GLU A 180 11.52 -27.93 -1.99
CA GLU A 180 12.85 -27.80 -1.35
C GLU A 180 13.99 -27.51 -2.34
N LYS A 181 13.81 -27.86 -3.62
CA LYS A 181 14.77 -27.60 -4.71
C LYS A 181 14.50 -26.27 -5.42
N GLY A 182 13.45 -25.52 -5.04
CA GLY A 182 13.04 -24.29 -5.72
C GLY A 182 12.44 -24.49 -7.12
N THR A 183 12.25 -25.74 -7.56
CA THR A 183 11.67 -26.08 -8.88
C THR A 183 10.15 -25.91 -8.95
N GLN A 184 9.51 -25.69 -7.80
CA GLN A 184 8.10 -25.36 -7.68
C GLN A 184 7.95 -24.25 -6.64
N ALA A 185 7.47 -23.08 -7.05
CA ALA A 185 7.22 -21.96 -6.16
C ALA A 185 6.01 -22.25 -5.27
N LEU A 186 6.08 -21.83 -4.00
CA LEU A 186 4.90 -21.78 -3.13
C LEU A 186 4.35 -20.36 -3.13
N GLN A 187 3.14 -20.20 -3.65
CA GLN A 187 2.51 -18.90 -3.84
C GLN A 187 1.24 -18.72 -2.99
N ASP A 188 0.79 -19.76 -2.30
CA ASP A 188 -0.36 -19.69 -1.40
C ASP A 188 0.08 -19.34 0.03
N VAL A 189 -0.30 -18.15 0.50
CA VAL A 189 -0.05 -17.67 1.87
C VAL A 189 -0.72 -18.57 2.92
N ARG A 190 -1.88 -19.18 2.63
CA ARG A 190 -2.55 -20.11 3.55
C ARG A 190 -1.70 -21.36 3.72
N GLU A 191 -1.12 -21.85 2.63
CA GLU A 191 -0.21 -22.98 2.65
C GLU A 191 1.10 -22.64 3.38
N LEU A 192 1.71 -21.48 3.10
CA LEU A 192 2.90 -21.03 3.83
C LEU A 192 2.65 -20.92 5.34
N ARG A 193 1.49 -20.40 5.77
CA ARG A 193 1.08 -20.37 7.19
C ARG A 193 0.92 -21.77 7.77
N HIS A 194 0.33 -22.68 7.00
CA HIS A 194 0.19 -24.07 7.41
C HIS A 194 1.56 -24.73 7.60
N ILE A 195 2.49 -24.53 6.67
CA ILE A 195 3.87 -25.02 6.76
C ILE A 195 4.59 -24.43 7.97
N ALA A 196 4.51 -23.11 8.15
CA ALA A 196 5.12 -22.41 9.28
C ALA A 196 4.65 -22.99 10.62
N LYS A 197 3.32 -23.10 10.78
CA LYS A 197 2.70 -23.68 11.97
C LYS A 197 3.11 -25.14 12.19
N THR A 198 3.18 -25.94 11.12
CA THR A 198 3.44 -27.39 11.20
C THR A 198 4.89 -27.71 11.59
N PHE A 199 5.84 -26.89 11.14
CA PHE A 199 7.26 -27.06 11.45
C PHE A 199 7.79 -26.12 12.54
N GLY A 200 6.93 -25.30 13.16
CA GLY A 200 7.36 -24.31 14.15
C GLY A 200 8.29 -23.23 13.59
N ILE A 201 8.24 -23.01 12.26
CA ILE A 201 9.02 -21.96 11.59
C ILE A 201 8.36 -20.63 11.94
N PRO A 202 9.10 -19.64 12.47
CA PRO A 202 8.58 -18.27 12.56
C PRO A 202 8.06 -17.87 11.16
N PRO A 203 6.75 -17.57 11.00
CA PRO A 203 6.15 -17.35 9.68
C PRO A 203 6.95 -16.37 8.80
N GLU A 204 7.59 -15.38 9.43
CA GLU A 204 8.38 -14.33 8.79
C GLU A 204 9.57 -14.90 8.02
N ARG A 205 10.10 -16.04 8.46
CA ARG A 205 11.18 -16.79 7.78
C ARG A 205 10.71 -17.46 6.49
N LEU A 206 9.40 -17.67 6.33
CA LEU A 206 8.77 -18.08 5.06
C LEU A 206 8.21 -16.89 4.27
N GLY A 207 8.59 -15.65 4.65
CA GLY A 207 8.05 -14.41 4.08
C GLY A 207 6.59 -14.15 4.44
N VAL A 208 6.04 -14.90 5.40
CA VAL A 208 4.65 -14.77 5.85
C VAL A 208 4.59 -14.05 7.16
N LEU A 209 3.98 -12.88 7.20
CA LEU A 209 3.85 -12.17 8.47
C LEU A 209 2.68 -12.73 9.31
N PRO A 210 2.69 -12.50 10.64
CA PRO A 210 1.62 -12.95 11.53
C PRO A 210 0.26 -12.50 11.00
N ASP A 211 -0.65 -13.45 10.80
CA ASP A 211 -2.00 -13.14 10.34
C ASP A 211 -2.81 -12.48 11.46
N ARG A 212 -2.93 -11.16 11.40
CA ARG A 212 -3.84 -10.40 12.26
C ARG A 212 -5.16 -10.07 11.56
N SER A 213 -5.51 -10.73 10.43
CA SER A 213 -6.79 -10.52 9.74
C SER A 213 -8.01 -10.91 10.57
N ALA A 214 -7.84 -11.70 11.65
CA ALA A 214 -8.88 -11.90 12.66
C ALA A 214 -9.32 -10.57 13.31
N ASP A 215 -8.46 -9.55 13.31
CA ASP A 215 -8.81 -8.19 13.70
C ASP A 215 -9.73 -7.50 12.67
N ALA A 216 -10.14 -8.12 11.55
CA ALA A 216 -11.08 -7.52 10.59
C ALA A 216 -12.56 -7.94 10.78
N ARG A 217 -12.86 -8.96 11.59
CA ARG A 217 -14.25 -9.44 11.83
C ARG A 217 -14.78 -8.98 13.20
N PRO A 218 -15.81 -8.12 13.27
CA PRO A 218 -16.44 -7.76 14.53
C PRO A 218 -17.14 -8.99 15.12
N PHE A 219 -16.89 -9.28 16.40
CA PHE A 219 -17.74 -10.23 17.12
C PHE A 219 -18.99 -9.48 17.58
N ALA A 220 -20.18 -10.03 17.31
CA ALA A 220 -21.46 -9.42 17.69
C ALA A 220 -21.59 -9.16 19.21
N SER A 221 -20.76 -9.82 20.02
CA SER A 221 -20.69 -9.68 21.47
C SER A 221 -19.88 -8.47 21.99
N HIS A 222 -19.40 -7.57 21.13
CA HIS A 222 -18.54 -6.45 21.55
C HIS A 222 -19.26 -5.10 21.72
N VAL A 223 -20.33 -4.87 20.98
CA VAL A 223 -21.09 -3.61 21.00
C VAL A 223 -22.31 -3.76 21.91
N SER A 224 -22.60 -2.74 22.74
CA SER A 224 -23.75 -2.77 23.64
C SER A 224 -24.82 -1.76 23.21
N ASP A 225 -25.99 -2.27 22.83
CA ASP A 225 -27.16 -1.43 22.53
C ASP A 225 -27.97 -1.06 23.79
N ARG A 226 -27.75 -1.79 24.89
CA ARG A 226 -28.47 -1.59 26.15
C ARG A 226 -27.96 -0.34 26.87
N PRO A 227 -28.85 0.56 27.35
CA PRO A 227 -28.46 1.69 28.20
C PRO A 227 -27.67 1.23 29.43
N GLY A 228 -26.65 2.00 29.81
CA GLY A 228 -25.80 1.73 30.96
C GLY A 228 -24.32 2.06 30.72
N PRO A 229 -23.46 1.82 31.72
CA PRO A 229 -22.08 2.30 31.72
C PRO A 229 -21.23 1.87 30.52
N ILE A 230 -21.51 0.68 29.96
CA ILE A 230 -20.81 0.18 28.77
C ILE A 230 -21.18 1.00 27.54
N ARG A 231 -22.49 1.22 27.29
CA ARG A 231 -22.95 2.02 26.16
C ARG A 231 -22.46 3.47 26.30
N ASP A 232 -22.51 4.03 27.51
CA ASP A 232 -22.02 5.38 27.77
C ASP A 232 -20.51 5.49 27.48
N SER A 233 -19.72 4.48 27.85
CA SER A 233 -18.30 4.41 27.50
C SER A 233 -18.07 4.35 25.99
N GLN A 234 -18.88 3.59 25.24
CA GLN A 234 -18.75 3.45 23.79
C GLN A 234 -19.18 4.73 23.05
N GLU A 235 -20.27 5.36 23.47
CA GLU A 235 -20.76 6.62 22.90
C GLU A 235 -19.83 7.79 23.20
N HIS A 236 -19.30 7.88 24.43
CA HIS A 236 -18.29 8.88 24.78
C HIS A 236 -17.04 8.76 23.88
N TRP A 237 -16.56 7.53 23.66
CA TRP A 237 -15.44 7.27 22.77
C TRP A 237 -15.73 7.67 21.32
N ARG A 238 -16.93 7.38 20.80
CA ARG A 238 -17.37 7.82 19.47
C ARG A 238 -17.42 9.35 19.36
N ASP A 239 -17.87 10.04 20.40
CA ASP A 239 -17.89 11.50 20.43
C ASP A 239 -16.49 12.09 20.37
N ILE A 240 -15.55 11.62 21.19
CA ILE A 240 -14.13 12.03 21.13
C ILE A 240 -13.58 11.79 19.73
N ARG A 241 -13.87 10.63 19.12
CA ARG A 241 -13.41 10.31 17.75
C ARG A 241 -13.94 11.31 16.71
N ARG A 242 -15.23 11.67 16.80
CA ARG A 242 -15.82 12.70 15.93
C ARG A 242 -15.14 14.05 16.13
N GLN A 243 -14.86 14.45 17.37
CA GLN A 243 -14.16 15.71 17.69
C GLN A 243 -12.71 15.71 17.17
N LEU A 244 -11.97 14.61 17.35
CA LEU A 244 -10.63 14.43 16.81
C LEU A 244 -10.62 14.64 15.30
N ASN A 245 -11.53 13.97 14.58
CA ASN A 245 -11.59 14.04 13.12
C ASN A 245 -11.94 15.44 12.60
N SER A 246 -12.86 16.15 13.25
CA SER A 246 -13.29 17.49 12.81
C SER A 246 -12.32 18.62 13.17
N HIS A 247 -11.32 18.38 14.03
CA HIS A 247 -10.39 19.41 14.52
C HIS A 247 -8.91 19.04 14.35
N ARG A 248 -8.55 18.11 13.46
CA ARG A 248 -7.17 17.61 13.33
C ARG A 248 -6.11 18.69 13.18
N VAL A 249 -6.36 19.71 12.34
CA VAL A 249 -5.40 20.81 12.11
C VAL A 249 -5.10 21.57 13.40
N VAL A 250 -6.16 22.03 14.09
CA VAL A 250 -6.02 22.78 15.36
C VAL A 250 -5.38 21.90 16.43
N LEU A 251 -5.76 20.63 16.52
CA LEU A 251 -5.17 19.70 17.49
C LEU A 251 -3.68 19.45 17.21
N ALA A 252 -3.26 19.39 15.95
CA ALA A 252 -1.85 19.27 15.56
C ALA A 252 -1.05 20.53 15.91
N GLU A 253 -1.60 21.72 15.69
CA GLU A 253 -0.98 22.99 16.11
C GLU A 253 -0.77 23.02 17.63
N LEU A 254 -1.81 22.69 18.40
CA LEU A 254 -1.73 22.64 19.86
C LEU A 254 -0.79 21.53 20.36
N ALA A 255 -0.72 20.40 19.67
CA ALA A 255 0.21 19.32 20.01
C ALA A 255 1.66 19.72 19.73
N ALA A 256 1.92 20.50 18.67
CA ALA A 256 3.27 20.99 18.36
C ALA A 256 3.82 21.88 19.49
N GLU A 257 2.95 22.65 20.14
CA GLU A 257 3.28 23.49 21.30
C GLU A 257 3.76 22.73 22.54
N LEU A 258 3.59 21.41 22.59
CA LEU A 258 4.21 20.58 23.63
C LEU A 258 5.73 20.46 23.47
N TYR A 259 6.26 20.71 22.27
CA TYR A 259 7.66 20.48 21.93
C TYR A 259 8.42 21.79 21.74
N PRO A 260 9.73 21.83 22.04
CA PRO A 260 10.59 22.97 21.77
C PRO A 260 10.46 23.49 20.33
N ALA A 261 10.42 24.81 20.15
CA ALA A 261 10.29 25.42 18.82
C ALA A 261 11.47 25.07 17.89
N GLN A 262 12.65 24.80 18.45
CA GLN A 262 13.85 24.41 17.71
C GLN A 262 13.75 23.01 17.10
N GLN A 263 12.82 22.19 17.60
CA GLN A 263 12.53 20.86 17.05
C GLN A 263 11.44 20.91 15.97
N ARG A 264 11.12 22.09 15.40
CA ARG A 264 10.12 22.24 14.34
C ARG A 264 10.79 22.68 13.05
N ILE A 265 10.30 22.20 11.91
CA ILE A 265 10.70 22.77 10.63
C ILE A 265 10.22 24.23 10.60
N PRO A 266 11.09 25.22 10.29
CA PRO A 266 10.72 26.62 10.26
C PRO A 266 9.46 26.89 9.41
N GLY A 267 8.50 27.64 9.96
CA GLY A 267 7.25 27.96 9.27
C GLY A 267 6.21 26.84 9.25
N THR A 268 6.40 25.77 10.05
CA THR A 268 5.50 24.60 10.11
C THR A 268 5.23 24.17 11.55
N THR A 269 4.36 23.17 11.73
CA THR A 269 4.10 22.50 13.01
C THR A 269 4.78 21.14 13.14
N VAL A 270 5.31 20.56 12.05
CA VAL A 270 5.93 19.23 12.09
C VAL A 270 7.25 19.28 12.85
N LEU A 271 7.50 18.20 13.58
CA LEU A 271 8.70 18.04 14.38
C LEU A 271 9.82 17.43 13.55
N THR A 272 11.06 17.78 13.84
CA THR A 272 12.25 17.15 13.28
C THR A 272 13.42 17.22 14.26
N SER A 273 14.47 16.45 13.99
CA SER A 273 15.75 16.51 14.70
C SER A 273 16.88 16.83 13.72
N VAL A 274 18.03 17.27 14.23
CA VAL A 274 19.22 17.52 13.40
C VAL A 274 19.61 16.26 12.62
N SER A 275 19.52 15.08 13.23
CA SER A 275 19.82 13.79 12.58
C SER A 275 18.82 13.38 11.50
N TRP A 276 17.66 14.04 11.44
CA TRP A 276 16.58 13.75 10.49
C TRP A 276 16.54 14.73 9.31
N LEU A 277 17.39 15.76 9.36
CA LEU A 277 17.56 16.77 8.33
C LEU A 277 18.86 16.53 7.54
N PRO A 278 18.80 16.21 6.24
CA PRO A 278 19.99 16.27 5.40
C PRO A 278 20.42 17.73 5.16
N ASP A 279 21.69 17.94 4.80
CA ASP A 279 22.24 19.28 4.51
C ASP A 279 21.58 19.96 3.30
N GLY A 280 21.02 19.16 2.39
CA GLY A 280 20.26 19.56 1.23
C GLY A 280 19.42 18.38 0.71
N PRO A 281 18.65 18.56 -0.37
CA PRO A 281 17.87 17.48 -0.95
C PRO A 281 18.77 16.34 -1.43
N VAL A 282 18.42 15.11 -1.06
CA VAL A 282 19.12 13.89 -1.44
C VAL A 282 18.30 13.18 -2.51
N ASP A 283 18.86 12.84 -3.66
CA ASP A 283 18.15 12.06 -4.68
C ASP A 283 17.75 10.70 -4.07
N LEU A 284 16.52 10.22 -4.33
CA LEU A 284 16.09 8.92 -3.81
C LEU A 284 17.00 7.77 -4.26
N ALA A 285 17.70 7.89 -5.38
CA ALA A 285 18.68 6.91 -5.85
C ALA A 285 19.94 6.84 -4.96
N ASP A 286 20.24 7.90 -4.19
CA ASP A 286 21.38 8.00 -3.28
C ASP A 286 21.02 7.63 -1.82
N ILE A 287 19.84 7.03 -1.61
CA ILE A 287 19.38 6.53 -0.31
C ILE A 287 19.44 5.01 -0.30
N GLU A 288 20.31 4.46 0.54
CA GLU A 288 20.39 3.03 0.78
C GLU A 288 19.25 2.59 1.72
N LEU A 289 18.54 1.52 1.36
CA LEU A 289 17.61 0.86 2.26
C LEU A 289 18.28 -0.38 2.85
N ALA A 290 18.33 -0.45 4.17
CA ALA A 290 18.94 -1.56 4.89
C ALA A 290 17.85 -2.38 5.61
N TRP A 291 17.85 -3.69 5.43
CA TRP A 291 16.99 -4.61 6.15
C TRP A 291 17.64 -5.09 7.45
N ARG A 292 16.89 -5.00 8.56
CA ARG A 292 17.28 -5.47 9.89
C ARG A 292 16.47 -6.74 10.20
N PRO A 293 17.07 -7.95 10.17
CA PRO A 293 16.31 -9.19 10.28
C PRO A 293 15.73 -9.44 11.68
N ASP A 294 16.44 -9.03 12.74
CA ASP A 294 16.06 -9.34 14.12
C ASP A 294 16.13 -8.07 15.02
N PRO A 295 15.27 -7.07 14.80
CA PRO A 295 15.29 -5.85 15.61
C PRO A 295 14.60 -6.06 16.98
N PRO A 296 14.91 -5.22 17.98
CA PRO A 296 14.16 -5.22 19.22
C PRO A 296 12.68 -4.87 18.99
N ALA A 297 11.81 -5.50 19.77
CA ALA A 297 10.40 -5.13 19.84
C ALA A 297 10.27 -3.65 20.25
N PRO A 298 9.24 -2.94 19.75
CA PRO A 298 8.98 -1.57 20.17
C PRO A 298 8.67 -1.54 21.67
N GLN A 299 9.10 -0.49 22.37
CA GLN A 299 8.88 -0.36 23.82
C GLN A 299 7.38 -0.24 24.16
N LEU A 300 6.60 0.37 23.26
CA LEU A 300 5.14 0.51 23.38
C LEU A 300 4.44 -0.21 22.24
N ASP A 301 3.35 -0.90 22.56
CA ASP A 301 2.54 -1.68 21.63
C ASP A 301 1.05 -1.29 21.62
N GLY A 302 0.67 -0.30 22.45
CA GLY A 302 -0.70 0.20 22.58
C GLY A 302 -1.62 -0.64 23.47
N ASN A 303 -1.15 -1.73 24.09
CA ASN A 303 -2.02 -2.66 24.85
C ASN A 303 -1.90 -2.51 26.38
N GLY A 304 -0.87 -1.81 26.86
CA GLY A 304 -0.56 -1.68 28.28
C GLY A 304 -1.50 -0.77 29.08
N PRO A 305 -1.33 -0.69 30.42
CA PRO A 305 -2.17 0.12 31.31
C PRO A 305 -2.20 1.61 30.95
N ARG A 306 -1.10 2.14 30.39
CA ARG A 306 -0.99 3.55 29.99
C ARG A 306 -1.98 3.93 28.88
N SER A 307 -2.32 3.02 27.96
CA SER A 307 -3.32 3.23 26.90
C SER A 307 -4.74 2.82 27.30
N ALA A 308 -4.98 2.37 28.54
CA ALA A 308 -6.30 1.90 28.96
C ALA A 308 -7.38 3.00 28.90
N GLY A 309 -7.00 4.26 29.12
CA GLY A 309 -7.92 5.41 29.10
C GLY A 309 -8.57 5.67 27.74
N VAL A 310 -7.89 5.31 26.65
CA VAL A 310 -8.35 5.53 25.26
C VAL A 310 -9.02 4.31 24.64
N ARG A 311 -9.19 3.22 25.40
CA ARG A 311 -9.84 1.98 24.97
C ARG A 311 -11.17 1.83 25.72
N PRO A 312 -12.34 1.86 25.04
CA PRO A 312 -13.64 1.82 25.72
C PRO A 312 -13.95 0.43 26.27
N LEU A 313 -15.08 0.30 26.98
CA LEU A 313 -15.59 -1.00 27.42
C LEU A 313 -16.24 -1.78 26.26
N MET A 314 -16.05 -3.10 26.23
CA MET A 314 -16.79 -4.06 25.42
C MET A 314 -18.08 -4.47 26.14
N ALA A 315 -19.03 -5.11 25.42
CA ALA A 315 -20.29 -5.58 26.02
C ALA A 315 -20.10 -6.57 27.19
N GLY A 316 -18.97 -7.26 27.26
CA GLY A 316 -18.59 -8.13 28.38
C GLY A 316 -18.11 -7.39 29.63
N GLY A 317 -17.99 -6.05 29.62
CA GLY A 317 -17.53 -5.23 30.74
C GLY A 317 -16.01 -5.03 30.81
N GLU A 318 -15.23 -5.85 30.10
CA GLU A 318 -13.78 -5.65 29.91
C GLU A 318 -13.49 -4.53 28.90
N ARG A 319 -12.32 -3.89 28.99
CA ARG A 319 -11.88 -2.92 27.96
C ARG A 319 -11.46 -3.64 26.69
N TYR A 320 -11.62 -2.97 25.55
CA TYR A 320 -10.96 -3.39 24.32
C TYR A 320 -9.46 -3.57 24.57
N ASP A 321 -8.90 -4.66 24.07
CA ASP A 321 -7.47 -4.96 24.15
C ASP A 321 -6.65 -4.03 23.25
N ARG A 322 -7.17 -3.67 22.07
CA ARG A 322 -6.54 -2.79 21.09
C ARG A 322 -7.40 -1.59 20.71
N TYR A 323 -6.75 -0.47 20.41
CA TYR A 323 -7.43 0.72 19.89
C TYR A 323 -8.02 0.48 18.50
N SER A 324 -7.27 -0.17 17.61
CA SER A 324 -7.70 -0.58 16.27
C SER A 324 -8.97 -1.42 16.29
N ARG A 325 -9.13 -2.31 17.29
CA ARG A 325 -10.34 -3.11 17.47
C ARG A 325 -11.54 -2.27 17.91
N ALA A 326 -11.34 -1.33 18.83
CA ALA A 326 -12.39 -0.38 19.19
C ALA A 326 -12.80 0.48 17.98
N LEU A 327 -11.84 0.94 17.18
CA LEU A 327 -12.10 1.70 15.96
C LEU A 327 -12.92 0.88 14.95
N ARG A 328 -12.56 -0.38 14.71
CA ARG A 328 -13.32 -1.30 13.86
C ARG A 328 -14.76 -1.48 14.33
N ASP A 329 -14.96 -1.75 15.62
CA ASP A 329 -16.28 -2.15 16.13
C ASP A 329 -17.19 -0.93 16.33
N LEU A 330 -16.62 0.24 16.63
CA LEU A 330 -17.39 1.42 17.02
C LEU A 330 -17.45 2.53 15.97
N ALA A 331 -16.46 2.66 15.09
CA ALA A 331 -16.35 3.77 14.14
C ALA A 331 -15.52 3.42 12.89
N ARG A 332 -15.79 2.27 12.26
CA ARG A 332 -15.00 1.73 11.15
C ARG A 332 -14.91 2.72 9.96
N PRO A 333 -13.71 3.13 9.54
CA PRO A 333 -13.51 3.85 8.28
C PRO A 333 -13.83 3.00 7.03
N ARG A 334 -14.02 3.65 5.87
CA ARG A 334 -14.26 2.96 4.58
C ARG A 334 -13.11 2.03 4.20
N LEU A 335 -11.88 2.55 4.23
CA LEU A 335 -10.65 1.79 4.07
C LEU A 335 -10.04 1.51 5.45
N PHE A 336 -10.06 0.25 5.88
CA PHE A 336 -9.59 -0.13 7.21
C PHE A 336 -9.05 -1.56 7.22
N ASP A 337 -7.89 -1.72 6.60
CA ASP A 337 -7.21 -3.00 6.47
C ASP A 337 -5.87 -2.99 7.20
N ASN A 338 -5.59 -4.07 7.92
CA ASN A 338 -4.31 -4.24 8.60
C ASN A 338 -3.27 -4.77 7.61
N ARG A 339 -2.69 -3.87 6.82
CA ARG A 339 -1.64 -4.22 5.88
C ARG A 339 -0.29 -4.37 6.59
N VAL A 340 0.54 -5.23 6.00
CA VAL A 340 1.97 -5.31 6.30
C VAL A 340 2.63 -4.01 5.86
N SER A 341 3.62 -3.54 6.61
CA SER A 341 4.35 -2.34 6.23
C SER A 341 5.80 -2.36 6.72
N TYR A 342 6.63 -1.46 6.22
CA TYR A 342 8.04 -1.38 6.61
C TYR A 342 8.20 -0.42 7.79
N ARG A 343 8.56 -0.97 8.95
CA ARG A 343 8.93 -0.23 10.16
C ARG A 343 10.28 0.44 9.97
N LEU A 344 10.34 1.75 10.14
CA LEU A 344 11.59 2.48 10.20
C LEU A 344 12.31 2.22 11.54
N LEU A 345 13.62 1.95 11.47
CA LEU A 345 14.49 1.64 12.61
C LEU A 345 15.70 2.56 12.68
N ASP A 346 16.23 2.98 11.53
CA ASP A 346 17.41 3.82 11.44
C ASP A 346 17.19 4.95 10.43
N VAL A 347 17.75 6.12 10.73
CA VAL A 347 17.85 7.26 9.80
C VAL A 347 19.26 7.79 9.90
N ALA A 348 19.98 7.83 8.78
CA ALA A 348 21.30 8.45 8.70
C ALA A 348 21.43 9.26 7.41
N TRP A 349 21.98 10.46 7.52
CA TRP A 349 22.30 11.34 6.40
C TRP A 349 23.80 11.63 6.40
N ALA A 350 24.41 11.64 5.22
CA ALA A 350 25.83 11.93 5.05
C ALA A 350 26.04 12.69 3.73
N GLY A 351 26.11 14.02 3.80
CA GLY A 351 26.20 14.88 2.63
C GLY A 351 25.00 14.69 1.71
N SER A 352 25.25 14.29 0.46
CA SER A 352 24.21 14.01 -0.55
C SER A 352 23.75 12.54 -0.57
N ARG A 353 23.96 11.78 0.51
CA ARG A 353 23.57 10.37 0.62
C ARG A 353 22.78 10.11 1.90
N GLY A 354 21.96 9.06 1.89
CA GLY A 354 21.20 8.62 3.04
C GLY A 354 21.25 7.11 3.23
N MET A 355 20.93 6.67 4.44
CA MET A 355 20.61 5.28 4.75
C MET A 355 19.38 5.23 5.66
N LEU A 356 18.43 4.38 5.30
CA LEU A 356 17.22 4.11 6.09
C LEU A 356 17.13 2.63 6.42
N GLY A 357 17.07 2.31 7.71
CA GLY A 357 16.98 0.93 8.20
C GLY A 357 15.54 0.51 8.44
N PHE A 358 15.16 -0.70 8.03
CA PHE A 358 13.79 -1.20 8.12
C PHE A 358 13.66 -2.63 8.66
N HIS A 359 12.49 -2.90 9.22
CA HIS A 359 11.97 -4.24 9.48
C HIS A 359 10.46 -4.26 9.21
N TYR A 360 9.76 -5.36 9.46
CA TYR A 360 8.30 -5.38 9.36
C TYR A 360 7.58 -4.74 10.54
N THR A 361 6.40 -4.21 10.24
CA THR A 361 5.30 -3.90 11.18
C THR A 361 3.96 -4.12 10.46
N SER A 362 2.88 -3.74 11.11
CA SER A 362 1.55 -3.67 10.52
C SER A 362 0.92 -2.29 10.74
N PHE A 363 0.02 -1.90 9.84
CA PHE A 363 -0.74 -0.66 9.95
C PHE A 363 -1.42 -0.53 11.32
N PHE A 364 -2.08 -1.59 11.82
CA PHE A 364 -2.74 -1.54 13.13
C PHE A 364 -1.77 -1.42 14.30
N SER A 365 -0.56 -1.97 14.19
CA SER A 365 0.44 -1.83 15.26
C SER A 365 0.87 -0.36 15.43
N ALA A 366 1.04 0.37 14.33
CA ALA A 366 1.28 1.80 14.37
C ALA A 366 0.03 2.57 14.86
N LEU A 367 -1.16 2.21 14.35
CA LEU A 367 -2.43 2.84 14.72
C LEU A 367 -2.75 2.70 16.23
N ASP A 368 -2.45 1.54 16.82
CA ASP A 368 -2.66 1.24 18.24
C ASP A 368 -1.85 2.16 19.19
N VAL A 369 -0.80 2.82 18.67
CA VAL A 369 0.01 3.77 19.42
C VAL A 369 -0.22 5.20 18.96
N CYS A 370 -0.05 5.47 17.67
CA CYS A 370 -0.04 6.82 17.10
C CYS A 370 -1.44 7.46 17.14
N GLU A 371 -2.44 6.75 16.62
CA GLU A 371 -3.81 7.26 16.60
C GLU A 371 -4.44 7.25 18.00
N ALA A 372 -4.07 6.28 18.83
CA ALA A 372 -4.43 6.26 20.25
C ALA A 372 -3.85 7.47 21.02
N SER A 373 -2.63 7.91 20.70
CA SER A 373 -2.04 9.13 21.27
C SER A 373 -2.78 10.40 20.83
N ALA A 374 -3.24 10.45 19.58
CA ALA A 374 -4.09 11.55 19.09
C ALA A 374 -5.46 11.56 19.77
N HIS A 375 -6.04 10.39 20.02
CA HIS A 375 -7.30 10.26 20.76
C HIS A 375 -7.16 10.71 22.22
N GLU A 376 -6.07 10.33 22.90
CA GLU A 376 -5.76 10.83 24.25
C GLU A 376 -5.68 12.36 24.25
N PHE A 377 -4.99 12.94 23.28
CA PHE A 377 -4.87 14.39 23.16
C PHE A 377 -6.23 15.07 22.97
N ALA A 378 -7.08 14.55 22.09
CA ALA A 378 -8.43 15.07 21.87
C ALA A 378 -9.31 14.94 23.13
N GLN A 379 -9.22 13.81 23.84
CA GLN A 379 -9.94 13.58 25.10
C GLN A 379 -9.52 14.60 26.17
N ALA A 380 -8.21 14.80 26.37
CA ALA A 380 -7.69 15.77 27.33
C ALA A 380 -8.03 17.21 26.93
N TRP A 381 -7.99 17.53 25.64
CA TRP A 381 -8.39 18.84 25.11
C TRP A 381 -9.86 19.15 25.42
N LEU A 382 -10.77 18.19 25.22
CA LEU A 382 -12.18 18.33 25.59
C LEU A 382 -12.35 18.51 27.10
N ALA A 383 -11.66 17.69 27.91
CA ALA A 383 -11.70 17.77 29.36
C ALA A 383 -11.19 19.13 29.90
N ALA A 384 -10.20 19.72 29.23
CA ALA A 384 -9.64 21.04 29.54
C ALA A 384 -10.48 22.21 29.02
N GLY A 385 -11.70 21.97 28.51
CA GLY A 385 -12.55 23.02 27.94
C GLY A 385 -12.00 23.60 26.64
N LYS A 386 -11.46 22.74 25.78
CA LYS A 386 -10.83 23.06 24.49
C LYS A 386 -9.53 23.89 24.61
N LYS A 387 -8.85 23.81 25.74
CA LYS A 387 -7.51 24.38 25.95
C LYS A 387 -6.44 23.33 25.68
N ARG A 388 -5.21 23.79 25.35
CA ARG A 388 -4.07 22.90 25.12
C ARG A 388 -3.77 22.06 26.38
N PRO A 389 -3.79 20.72 26.28
CA PRO A 389 -3.37 19.85 27.38
C PRO A 389 -1.86 19.95 27.64
N SER A 390 -1.46 19.65 28.86
CA SER A 390 -0.06 19.47 29.27
C SER A 390 0.34 17.99 29.24
N PHE A 391 1.65 17.67 29.28
CA PHE A 391 2.12 16.28 29.41
C PHE A 391 1.61 15.56 30.67
N ALA A 392 1.22 16.29 31.72
CA ALA A 392 0.66 15.68 32.93
C ALA A 392 -0.71 15.04 32.68
N GLU A 393 -1.47 15.56 31.71
CA GLU A 393 -2.80 15.09 31.33
C GLU A 393 -2.76 14.03 30.21
N LEU A 394 -1.57 13.69 29.73
CA LEU A 394 -1.35 12.81 28.58
C LEU A 394 -0.44 11.62 28.97
N PRO A 395 -0.87 10.73 29.88
CA PRO A 395 -0.02 9.66 30.41
C PRO A 395 0.46 8.65 29.36
N PHE A 396 -0.33 8.36 28.32
CA PHE A 396 0.08 7.48 27.23
C PHE A 396 1.12 8.17 26.36
N ARG A 397 0.83 9.39 25.87
CA ARG A 397 1.75 10.18 25.07
C ARG A 397 3.07 10.46 25.78
N ARG A 398 3.03 10.79 27.08
CA ARG A 398 4.21 11.04 27.91
C ARG A 398 5.13 9.81 28.03
N SER A 399 4.62 8.61 27.74
CA SER A 399 5.45 7.40 27.69
C SER A 399 6.39 7.38 26.47
N ILE A 400 6.12 8.19 25.45
CA ILE A 400 7.03 8.48 24.34
C ILE A 400 7.82 9.74 24.71
N VAL A 401 8.96 9.55 25.37
CA VAL A 401 9.78 10.66 25.91
C VAL A 401 10.40 11.49 24.79
N ASP A 402 10.99 10.81 23.81
CA ASP A 402 11.56 11.41 22.62
C ASP A 402 10.73 11.00 21.40
N PRO A 403 10.07 11.93 20.67
CA PRO A 403 9.30 11.60 19.48
C PRO A 403 10.18 11.04 18.33
N PHE A 404 11.49 11.24 18.38
CA PHE A 404 12.47 10.78 17.39
C PHE A 404 13.09 9.41 17.74
N ASP A 405 12.83 8.86 18.93
CA ASP A 405 13.24 7.50 19.28
C ASP A 405 12.40 6.47 18.51
N LEU A 406 13.01 5.88 17.48
CA LEU A 406 12.40 4.86 16.62
C LEU A 406 12.17 3.51 17.33
N SER A 407 12.80 3.30 18.48
CA SER A 407 12.59 2.12 19.33
C SER A 407 11.36 2.25 20.23
N ALA A 408 10.93 3.47 20.53
CA ALA A 408 9.83 3.74 21.45
C ALA A 408 8.48 3.18 20.98
N ARG A 409 8.25 3.15 19.67
CA ARG A 409 6.97 2.73 19.06
C ARG A 409 7.16 2.06 17.69
N PRO A 410 6.13 1.37 17.15
CA PRO A 410 6.11 1.01 15.74
C PRO A 410 6.05 2.28 14.88
N VAL A 411 7.10 2.53 14.11
CA VAL A 411 7.18 3.69 13.20
C VAL A 411 6.95 3.21 11.78
N LEU A 412 5.74 3.44 11.27
CA LEU A 412 5.39 3.22 9.87
C LEU A 412 5.48 4.58 9.14
N PRO A 413 6.52 4.82 8.33
CA PRO A 413 6.66 6.10 7.65
C PRO A 413 5.68 6.22 6.48
N GLY A 414 5.05 7.39 6.36
CA GLY A 414 4.49 7.86 5.10
C GLY A 414 5.56 8.45 4.20
N ILE A 415 5.27 8.58 2.91
CA ILE A 415 6.05 9.37 1.94
C ILE A 415 5.12 10.44 1.38
N ALA A 416 5.42 11.70 1.63
CA ALA A 416 4.65 12.84 1.15
C ALA A 416 5.45 13.57 0.07
N THR A 417 4.96 13.55 -1.17
CA THR A 417 5.70 14.04 -2.35
C THR A 417 5.07 15.29 -2.92
N LEU A 418 5.75 16.44 -2.82
CA LEU A 418 5.35 17.63 -3.57
C LEU A 418 5.79 17.49 -5.02
N THR A 419 4.83 17.41 -5.93
CA THR A 419 5.11 17.38 -7.37
C THR A 419 5.28 18.80 -7.91
N ILE A 420 6.40 19.04 -8.61
CA ILE A 420 6.73 20.26 -9.34
C ILE A 420 6.82 19.95 -10.84
N ARG A 421 5.90 20.51 -11.63
CA ARG A 421 6.06 20.63 -13.09
C ARG A 421 7.02 21.77 -13.37
N ARG A 422 8.23 21.45 -13.80
CA ARG A 422 9.29 22.41 -14.08
C ARG A 422 9.15 22.95 -15.50
N ASP A 423 8.74 24.21 -15.59
CA ASP A 423 8.70 24.97 -16.83
C ASP A 423 9.47 26.29 -16.69
N PRO A 424 10.65 26.45 -17.33
CA PRO A 424 11.42 27.69 -17.25
C PRO A 424 10.86 28.82 -18.12
N ILE A 425 9.88 28.54 -18.99
CA ILE A 425 9.30 29.52 -19.92
C ILE A 425 7.98 30.04 -19.35
N GLU A 426 7.04 29.15 -19.03
CA GLU A 426 5.70 29.51 -18.56
C GLU A 426 5.60 29.61 -17.02
N GLY A 427 6.67 29.21 -16.33
CA GLY A 427 6.75 29.19 -14.89
C GLY A 427 6.33 27.85 -14.28
N HIS A 428 7.03 27.47 -13.21
CA HIS A 428 6.85 26.19 -12.55
C HIS A 428 5.49 26.07 -11.82
N ARG A 429 4.96 24.85 -11.75
CA ARG A 429 3.69 24.55 -11.07
C ARG A 429 3.87 23.50 -10.00
N ILE A 430 3.12 23.61 -8.91
CA ILE A 430 2.99 22.58 -7.87
C ILE A 430 1.57 22.01 -7.85
N TYR A 431 1.44 20.78 -7.36
CA TYR A 431 0.16 20.08 -7.29
C TYR A 431 -0.16 19.71 -5.85
N LEU A 432 -1.40 19.96 -5.47
CA LEU A 432 -1.99 19.57 -4.19
C LEU A 432 -3.31 18.84 -4.47
N HIS A 433 -3.77 18.09 -3.48
CA HIS A 433 -5.03 17.38 -3.49
C HIS A 433 -5.84 17.75 -2.26
N HIS A 434 -7.15 17.90 -2.41
CA HIS A 434 -8.07 18.12 -1.31
C HIS A 434 -8.74 16.80 -0.95
N ARG A 435 -8.36 16.23 0.21
CA ARG A 435 -8.86 14.93 0.63
C ARG A 435 -10.33 15.01 1.05
N ASP A 436 -11.12 14.03 0.63
CA ASP A 436 -12.50 13.88 1.12
C ASP A 436 -12.47 13.57 2.62
N ALA A 437 -13.17 14.38 3.42
CA ALA A 437 -13.24 14.24 4.87
C ALA A 437 -13.83 12.89 5.34
N SER A 438 -14.56 12.19 4.47
CA SER A 438 -15.27 10.95 4.77
C SER A 438 -14.52 9.66 4.40
N ALA A 439 -13.43 9.73 3.64
CA ALA A 439 -12.80 8.56 3.03
C ALA A 439 -11.69 7.89 3.87
N VAL A 440 -11.03 8.62 4.77
CA VAL A 440 -9.75 8.18 5.40
C VAL A 440 -9.78 8.19 6.93
N ALA A 441 -9.01 7.28 7.55
CA ALA A 441 -8.92 7.13 9.01
C ALA A 441 -8.26 8.34 9.71
N GLY A 442 -7.47 9.13 8.98
CA GLY A 442 -6.86 10.39 9.43
C GLY A 442 -6.57 11.36 8.28
N GLY A 443 -6.56 12.66 8.57
CA GLY A 443 -6.19 13.71 7.60
C GLY A 443 -7.25 14.10 6.56
N GLY A 444 -8.54 13.90 6.83
CA GLY A 444 -9.63 14.32 5.93
C GLY A 444 -9.94 15.84 6.01
N GLY A 445 -10.35 16.45 4.89
CA GLY A 445 -10.78 17.85 4.82
C GLY A 445 -9.66 18.91 4.81
N VAL A 446 -8.45 18.51 4.45
CA VAL A 446 -7.25 19.37 4.35
C VAL A 446 -6.59 19.22 2.99
N TYR A 447 -5.82 20.23 2.60
CA TYR A 447 -4.96 20.14 1.42
C TYR A 447 -3.71 19.32 1.73
N GLN A 448 -3.46 18.28 0.94
CA GLN A 448 -2.26 17.43 1.02
C GLN A 448 -1.45 17.56 -0.27
N VAL A 449 -0.16 17.25 -0.20
CA VAL A 449 0.65 17.07 -1.41
C VAL A 449 0.21 15.82 -2.16
N ILE A 450 0.46 15.79 -3.46
CA ILE A 450 0.15 14.64 -4.32
C ILE A 450 1.39 14.25 -5.13
N PRO A 451 1.80 12.98 -5.10
CA PRO A 451 1.22 11.88 -4.30
C PRO A 451 1.64 11.85 -2.82
N ALA A 452 0.88 11.16 -1.97
CA ALA A 452 1.24 10.84 -0.59
C ALA A 452 0.67 9.48 -0.12
N GLY A 453 1.55 8.56 0.29
CA GLY A 453 1.17 7.20 0.67
C GLY A 453 1.96 6.63 1.85
N LEU A 454 1.57 5.45 2.33
CA LEU A 454 2.33 4.70 3.34
C LEU A 454 3.43 3.88 2.68
N PHE A 455 4.62 3.82 3.29
CA PHE A 455 5.68 2.95 2.80
C PHE A 455 5.40 1.49 3.17
N GLN A 456 4.77 0.78 2.24
CA GLN A 456 4.32 -0.61 2.41
C GLN A 456 4.42 -1.40 1.09
N PRO A 457 4.47 -2.74 1.15
CA PRO A 457 4.30 -3.58 -0.03
C PRO A 457 2.93 -3.40 -0.70
N ALA A 458 2.83 -3.66 -2.00
CA ALA A 458 1.55 -3.72 -2.71
C ALA A 458 0.72 -4.94 -2.28
N ALA A 459 1.36 -6.06 -1.93
CA ALA A 459 0.65 -7.27 -1.50
C ALA A 459 1.29 -7.97 -0.31
N LEU A 460 0.51 -8.90 0.27
CA LEU A 460 0.94 -9.72 1.39
C LEU A 460 1.97 -10.79 1.00
N ALA A 461 2.03 -11.20 -0.28
CA ALA A 461 2.91 -12.28 -0.70
C ALA A 461 4.40 -11.86 -0.65
N PRO A 462 5.32 -12.76 -0.26
CA PRO A 462 6.74 -12.45 -0.05
C PRO A 462 7.42 -11.75 -1.24
N ALA A 463 7.08 -12.18 -2.46
CA ALA A 463 7.65 -11.62 -3.69
C ALA A 463 7.31 -10.13 -3.86
N HIS A 464 6.15 -9.66 -3.38
CA HIS A 464 5.82 -8.23 -3.37
C HIS A 464 6.61 -7.48 -2.31
N GLN A 465 6.91 -8.10 -1.16
CA GLN A 465 7.63 -7.44 -0.08
C GLN A 465 9.07 -7.06 -0.51
N ASN A 466 9.78 -7.94 -1.21
CA ASN A 466 11.09 -7.56 -1.76
C ASN A 466 10.95 -6.62 -2.97
N ASN A 467 10.04 -6.94 -3.90
CA ASN A 467 9.85 -6.12 -5.10
C ASN A 467 9.44 -4.68 -4.78
N ASP A 468 8.68 -4.46 -3.70
CA ASP A 468 8.20 -3.14 -3.31
C ASP A 468 9.04 -2.48 -2.22
N PHE A 469 10.15 -3.08 -1.79
CA PHE A 469 11.10 -2.47 -0.86
C PHE A 469 11.97 -1.43 -1.59
N SER A 470 11.32 -0.38 -2.07
CA SER A 470 11.94 0.72 -2.82
C SER A 470 11.09 1.98 -2.67
N LEU A 471 11.70 3.06 -2.20
CA LEU A 471 11.05 4.37 -2.06
C LEU A 471 10.48 4.83 -3.41
N TRP A 472 11.26 4.66 -4.49
CA TRP A 472 10.83 5.04 -5.83
C TRP A 472 9.63 4.21 -6.31
N ARG A 473 9.61 2.90 -6.10
CA ARG A 473 8.47 2.05 -6.49
C ARG A 473 7.21 2.37 -5.69
N ASN A 474 7.35 2.75 -4.43
CA ASN A 474 6.23 3.27 -3.64
C ASN A 474 5.69 4.58 -4.25
N VAL A 475 6.55 5.58 -4.46
CA VAL A 475 6.17 6.87 -5.09
C VAL A 475 5.51 6.67 -6.46
N GLN A 476 6.02 5.75 -7.29
CA GLN A 476 5.42 5.43 -8.60
C GLN A 476 3.99 4.88 -8.50
N ARG A 477 3.71 4.01 -7.52
CA ARG A 477 2.35 3.49 -7.31
C ARG A 477 1.39 4.60 -6.92
N GLU A 478 1.82 5.47 -6.00
CA GLU A 478 0.99 6.60 -5.59
C GLU A 478 0.77 7.59 -6.76
N PHE A 479 1.75 7.82 -7.64
CA PHE A 479 1.51 8.56 -8.89
C PHE A 479 0.49 7.85 -9.80
N SER A 480 0.60 6.55 -9.97
CA SER A 480 -0.36 5.77 -10.78
C SER A 480 -1.78 5.85 -10.21
N GLU A 481 -1.92 5.74 -8.89
CA GLU A 481 -3.21 5.68 -8.20
C GLU A 481 -3.81 7.08 -8.07
N GLU A 482 -3.05 8.05 -7.58
CA GLU A 482 -3.57 9.38 -7.29
C GLU A 482 -3.65 10.29 -8.54
N PHE A 483 -2.62 10.33 -9.40
CA PHE A 483 -2.68 11.18 -10.61
C PHE A 483 -3.53 10.55 -11.71
N LEU A 484 -3.39 9.24 -11.94
CA LEU A 484 -4.02 8.59 -13.09
C LEU A 484 -5.32 7.84 -12.75
N GLY A 485 -5.67 7.72 -11.46
CA GLY A 485 -6.89 7.05 -11.03
C GLY A 485 -6.88 5.54 -11.27
N ASN A 486 -5.69 4.94 -11.45
CA ASN A 486 -5.58 3.48 -11.54
C ASN A 486 -5.97 2.85 -10.19
N CYS A 487 -6.48 1.62 -10.22
CA CYS A 487 -6.84 0.93 -9.00
C CYS A 487 -5.62 0.71 -8.11
N GLU A 488 -5.80 0.82 -6.79
CA GLU A 488 -4.81 0.33 -5.82
C GLU A 488 -4.43 -1.11 -6.17
N HIS A 489 -3.13 -1.39 -6.15
CA HIS A 489 -2.63 -2.75 -6.18
C HIS A 489 -2.87 -3.35 -4.79
N ASP A 490 -4.10 -3.78 -4.53
CA ASP A 490 -4.66 -4.04 -3.19
C ASP A 490 -4.34 -5.41 -2.60
N GLY A 491 -3.25 -6.01 -3.06
CA GLY A 491 -2.66 -7.17 -2.40
C GLY A 491 -3.33 -8.53 -2.63
N ASN A 492 -4.28 -8.63 -3.56
CA ASN A 492 -4.84 -9.92 -4.02
C ASN A 492 -4.15 -10.46 -5.28
N SER A 493 -3.24 -9.70 -5.90
CA SER A 493 -2.40 -10.22 -6.98
C SER A 493 -1.37 -11.18 -6.41
N ILE A 494 -1.24 -12.34 -7.04
CA ILE A 494 -0.21 -13.35 -6.72
C ILE A 494 1.13 -12.93 -7.34
N ASP A 495 1.06 -12.26 -8.49
CA ASP A 495 2.23 -11.83 -9.25
C ASP A 495 2.67 -10.42 -8.84
N PRO A 496 3.98 -10.22 -8.57
CA PRO A 496 4.57 -8.90 -8.34
C PRO A 496 4.35 -7.96 -9.53
N ILE A 497 4.25 -6.66 -9.24
CA ILE A 497 4.18 -5.62 -10.27
C ILE A 497 5.45 -5.62 -11.12
N ALA A 498 5.31 -5.72 -12.44
CA ALA A 498 6.43 -5.69 -13.37
C ALA A 498 6.78 -4.24 -13.74
N TYR A 499 7.42 -3.52 -12.80
CA TYR A 499 7.78 -2.10 -12.93
C TYR A 499 8.56 -1.72 -14.20
N ASN A 500 9.25 -2.67 -14.83
CA ASN A 500 10.04 -2.47 -16.04
C ASN A 500 9.27 -2.75 -17.34
N ILE A 501 8.02 -3.21 -17.25
CA ILE A 501 7.21 -3.63 -18.41
C ILE A 501 5.86 -2.92 -18.39
N ASP A 502 5.21 -2.87 -17.24
CA ASP A 502 3.84 -2.39 -17.11
C ASP A 502 3.77 -0.86 -17.17
N GLU A 503 2.78 -0.32 -17.90
CA GLU A 503 2.43 1.10 -17.83
C GLU A 503 1.58 1.37 -16.58
N PRO A 504 1.75 2.53 -15.91
CA PRO A 504 2.61 3.66 -16.28
C PRO A 504 4.07 3.55 -15.80
N PHE A 505 4.42 2.47 -15.09
CA PHE A 505 5.69 2.32 -14.37
C PHE A 505 6.91 2.36 -15.29
N VAL A 506 6.87 1.66 -16.42
CA VAL A 506 7.97 1.65 -17.39
C VAL A 506 8.25 3.05 -17.95
N SER A 507 7.21 3.86 -18.16
CA SER A 507 7.35 5.23 -18.63
C SER A 507 7.91 6.15 -17.55
N PHE A 508 7.50 5.99 -16.29
CA PHE A 508 8.10 6.71 -15.16
C PHE A 508 9.59 6.39 -15.02
N GLU A 509 9.97 5.12 -15.11
CA GLU A 509 11.37 4.71 -14.99
C GLU A 509 12.23 5.24 -16.14
N ARG A 510 11.72 5.23 -17.39
CA ARG A 510 12.42 5.85 -18.53
C ARG A 510 12.66 7.34 -18.32
N ALA A 511 11.63 8.07 -17.86
CA ALA A 511 11.74 9.51 -17.57
C ALA A 511 12.76 9.79 -16.46
N ARG A 512 12.80 8.94 -15.43
CA ARG A 512 13.78 9.03 -14.34
C ARG A 512 15.20 8.80 -14.83
N GLN A 513 15.42 7.76 -15.64
CA GLN A 513 16.73 7.46 -16.22
C GLN A 513 17.23 8.55 -17.16
N ALA A 514 16.33 9.24 -17.86
CA ALA A 514 16.66 10.41 -18.68
C ALA A 514 17.01 11.66 -17.85
N GLY A 515 16.73 11.66 -16.54
CA GLY A 515 16.92 12.81 -15.65
C GLY A 515 15.81 13.86 -15.74
N ASP A 516 14.74 13.58 -16.49
CA ASP A 516 13.60 14.49 -16.65
C ASP A 516 12.51 14.29 -15.58
N PHE A 517 12.61 13.23 -14.78
CA PHE A 517 11.80 13.00 -13.58
C PHE A 517 12.72 12.67 -12.40
N ARG A 518 12.98 13.64 -11.53
CA ARG A 518 13.86 13.48 -10.36
C ARG A 518 13.05 13.55 -9.08
N VAL A 519 13.39 12.74 -8.08
CA VAL A 519 12.72 12.76 -6.78
C VAL A 519 13.75 12.88 -5.68
N PHE A 520 13.56 13.84 -4.79
CA PHE A 520 14.49 14.16 -3.72
C PHE A 520 13.83 14.00 -2.36
N ALA A 521 14.52 13.40 -1.40
CA ALA A 521 14.21 13.48 0.02
C ALA A 521 14.72 14.81 0.60
N CYS A 522 13.89 15.50 1.38
CA CYS A 522 14.25 16.77 2.01
C CYS A 522 14.32 16.68 3.54
N ALA A 523 13.54 15.81 4.18
CA ALA A 523 13.56 15.62 5.63
C ALA A 523 12.80 14.35 6.05
N MET A 524 13.19 13.77 7.17
CA MET A 524 12.26 13.01 8.00
C MET A 524 11.57 13.95 8.98
N VAL A 525 10.25 13.84 9.10
CA VAL A 525 9.44 14.67 10.00
C VAL A 525 8.50 13.80 10.84
N CYS A 526 8.09 14.31 11.99
CA CYS A 526 7.13 13.69 12.87
C CYS A 526 5.90 14.60 13.02
N GLU A 527 4.71 14.08 12.72
CA GLU A 527 3.46 14.81 12.86
C GLU A 527 3.12 14.94 14.35
N PRO A 528 2.93 16.15 14.88
CA PRO A 528 2.86 16.36 16.31
C PRO A 528 1.60 15.77 16.96
N LEU A 529 0.45 15.64 16.31
CA LEU A 529 -0.74 15.10 16.98
C LEU A 529 -0.62 13.59 17.21
N THR A 530 -0.34 12.86 16.14
CA THR A 530 -0.34 11.40 16.07
C THR A 530 1.03 10.79 16.34
N LEU A 531 2.11 11.56 16.22
CA LEU A 531 3.48 11.07 16.24
C LEU A 531 3.78 10.07 15.10
N THR A 532 3.04 10.12 13.99
CA THR A 532 3.44 9.44 12.76
C THR A 532 4.68 10.09 12.18
N VAL A 533 5.48 9.31 11.47
CA VAL A 533 6.70 9.80 10.81
C VAL A 533 6.44 9.83 9.32
N GLU A 534 6.97 10.83 8.63
CA GLU A 534 6.85 10.98 7.19
C GLU A 534 8.20 11.36 6.58
N LEU A 535 8.53 10.75 5.46
CA LEU A 535 9.60 11.20 4.57
C LEU A 535 9.01 12.27 3.65
N VAL A 536 9.49 13.50 3.81
CA VAL A 536 9.11 14.64 2.96
C VAL A 536 9.97 14.61 1.70
N THR A 537 9.33 14.51 0.55
CA THR A 537 9.99 14.44 -0.76
C THR A 537 9.47 15.50 -1.73
N VAL A 538 10.27 15.78 -2.76
CA VAL A 538 9.91 16.66 -3.88
C VAL A 538 10.21 15.96 -5.19
N ALA A 539 9.19 15.81 -6.03
CA ALA A 539 9.33 15.34 -7.40
C ALA A 539 9.45 16.54 -8.34
N VAL A 540 10.48 16.58 -9.18
CA VAL A 540 10.68 17.61 -10.21
C VAL A 540 10.61 16.94 -11.57
N ILE A 541 9.60 17.29 -12.35
CA ILE A 541 9.29 16.69 -13.65
C ILE A 541 9.31 17.78 -14.71
N GLU A 542 10.10 17.61 -15.77
CA GLU A 542 10.15 18.58 -16.86
C GLU A 542 8.79 18.67 -17.56
N ALA A 543 8.37 19.89 -17.88
CA ALA A 543 7.04 20.19 -18.40
C ALA A 543 6.56 19.25 -19.53
N PRO A 544 7.33 19.02 -20.62
CA PRO A 544 6.88 18.13 -21.70
C PRO A 544 6.66 16.67 -21.25
N VAL A 545 7.49 16.20 -20.30
CA VAL A 545 7.40 14.84 -19.77
C VAL A 545 6.22 14.71 -18.82
N PHE A 546 6.01 15.70 -17.95
CA PHE A 546 4.83 15.77 -17.09
C PHE A 546 3.54 15.72 -17.91
N ASP A 547 3.44 16.57 -18.93
CA ASP A 547 2.23 16.68 -19.75
C ASP A 547 1.93 15.38 -20.52
N ALA A 548 2.97 14.67 -20.95
CA ALA A 548 2.82 13.37 -21.61
C ALA A 548 2.36 12.28 -20.62
N LEU A 549 3.09 12.12 -19.50
CA LEU A 549 2.83 11.09 -18.49
C LEU A 549 1.46 11.25 -17.84
N PHE A 550 1.04 12.48 -17.58
CA PHE A 550 -0.20 12.81 -16.86
C PHE A 550 -1.26 13.44 -17.75
N SER A 551 -1.20 13.19 -19.06
CA SER A 551 -2.23 13.64 -20.03
C SER A 551 -3.65 13.17 -19.69
N LYS A 552 -3.77 12.07 -18.94
CA LYS A 552 -5.04 11.50 -18.44
C LYS A 552 -5.30 11.77 -16.96
N MET A 553 -4.64 12.78 -16.38
CA MET A 553 -4.77 13.10 -14.96
C MET A 553 -6.24 13.30 -14.58
N VAL A 554 -6.68 12.62 -13.53
CA VAL A 554 -8.06 12.68 -13.07
C VAL A 554 -8.27 13.90 -12.16
N ALA A 555 -9.39 14.60 -12.34
CA ALA A 555 -9.73 15.75 -11.49
C ALA A 555 -10.21 15.32 -10.09
N VAL A 556 -10.79 14.12 -9.99
CA VAL A 556 -11.28 13.50 -8.74
C VAL A 556 -10.99 12.00 -8.81
N ASN A 557 -10.50 11.42 -7.71
CA ASN A 557 -10.27 9.99 -7.54
C ASN A 557 -10.89 9.50 -6.23
N GLU A 558 -10.65 8.23 -5.85
CA GLU A 558 -11.18 7.65 -4.61
C GLU A 558 -10.69 8.34 -3.31
N GLU A 559 -9.62 9.13 -3.38
CA GLU A 559 -9.01 9.81 -2.24
C GLU A 559 -9.42 11.29 -2.10
N GLY A 560 -9.92 11.92 -3.16
CA GLY A 560 -10.29 13.34 -3.16
C GLY A 560 -10.20 14.01 -4.53
N ALA A 561 -10.11 15.35 -4.53
CA ALA A 561 -10.06 16.17 -5.74
C ALA A 561 -8.72 16.90 -5.94
N ALA A 562 -8.19 16.87 -7.16
CA ALA A 562 -6.99 17.63 -7.52
C ALA A 562 -7.26 19.15 -7.43
N VAL A 563 -6.32 19.88 -6.84
CA VAL A 563 -6.42 21.33 -6.68
C VAL A 563 -5.81 22.03 -7.89
N SER A 564 -6.55 22.97 -8.46
CA SER A 564 -6.11 23.75 -9.61
C SER A 564 -6.58 25.19 -9.51
N THR A 565 -5.83 26.12 -10.10
CA THR A 565 -6.28 27.50 -10.28
C THR A 565 -7.35 27.67 -11.35
N GLU A 566 -7.62 26.63 -12.14
CA GLU A 566 -8.72 26.57 -13.12
C GLU A 566 -9.64 25.37 -12.84
N ALA A 567 -10.93 25.66 -12.60
CA ALA A 567 -11.92 24.63 -12.32
C ALA A 567 -12.01 23.61 -13.49
N GLY A 568 -11.94 22.32 -13.16
CA GLY A 568 -12.05 21.23 -14.15
C GLY A 568 -10.80 20.95 -14.97
N ARG A 569 -9.67 21.62 -14.70
CA ARG A 569 -8.37 21.37 -15.35
C ARG A 569 -7.28 21.07 -14.32
N PRO A 570 -7.17 19.81 -13.85
CA PRO A 570 -6.25 19.46 -12.76
C PRO A 570 -4.77 19.67 -13.14
N THR A 571 -4.44 19.63 -14.44
CA THR A 571 -3.08 19.81 -14.96
C THR A 571 -2.53 21.23 -14.84
N VAL A 572 -3.35 22.26 -14.62
CA VAL A 572 -2.88 23.66 -14.50
C VAL A 572 -2.08 23.89 -13.22
N GLY A 573 -2.41 23.17 -12.13
CA GLY A 573 -1.71 23.26 -10.85
C GLY A 573 -1.72 24.66 -10.23
N ILE A 574 -0.84 24.89 -9.26
CA ILE A 574 -0.66 26.15 -8.54
C ILE A 574 0.71 26.74 -8.93
N PRO A 575 0.83 28.05 -9.24
CA PRO A 575 2.14 28.66 -9.50
C PRO A 575 3.13 28.43 -8.35
N PHE A 576 4.33 27.95 -8.64
CA PHE A 576 5.40 27.81 -7.64
C PHE A 576 6.12 29.15 -7.43
N THR A 577 5.49 30.04 -6.68
CA THR A 577 5.96 31.41 -6.43
C THR A 577 5.89 31.77 -4.96
N GLU A 578 6.59 32.83 -4.56
CA GLU A 578 6.55 33.34 -3.18
C GLU A 578 5.13 33.74 -2.78
N ALA A 579 4.39 34.41 -3.67
CA ALA A 579 3.01 34.81 -3.43
C ALA A 579 2.09 33.61 -3.18
N SER A 580 2.21 32.55 -3.99
CA SER A 580 1.43 31.32 -3.78
C SER A 580 1.82 30.62 -2.48
N ARG A 581 3.12 30.57 -2.14
CA ARG A 581 3.59 30.04 -0.85
C ARG A 581 2.97 30.80 0.32
N GLU A 582 3.02 32.13 0.31
CA GLU A 582 2.47 32.94 1.41
C GLU A 582 0.95 32.78 1.52
N ARG A 583 0.24 32.65 0.40
CA ARG A 583 -1.19 32.34 0.41
C ARG A 583 -1.49 30.97 1.04
N LEU A 584 -0.71 29.94 0.69
CA LEU A 584 -0.89 28.59 1.25
C LEU A 584 -0.65 28.52 2.76
N ARG A 585 0.04 29.50 3.38
CA ARG A 585 0.15 29.55 4.85
C ARG A 585 -1.18 29.75 5.54
N ALA A 586 -2.11 30.46 4.90
CA ALA A 586 -3.45 30.73 5.43
C ALA A 586 -4.45 29.59 5.12
N GLU A 587 -4.07 28.63 4.30
CA GLU A 587 -4.91 27.49 3.90
C GLU A 587 -4.72 26.30 4.87
N PRO A 588 -5.77 25.46 5.06
CA PRO A 588 -5.74 24.29 5.94
C PRO A 588 -4.95 23.15 5.29
N LEU A 589 -3.63 23.28 5.25
CA LEU A 589 -2.73 22.23 4.77
C LEU A 589 -2.50 21.17 5.85
N ALA A 590 -2.38 19.92 5.42
CA ALA A 590 -1.83 18.88 6.28
C ALA A 590 -0.41 19.29 6.73
N PRO A 591 0.01 18.94 7.96
CA PRO A 591 1.30 19.36 8.50
C PRO A 591 2.49 19.02 7.58
N SER A 592 2.50 17.82 6.99
CA SER A 592 3.55 17.41 6.06
C SER A 592 3.47 18.10 4.71
N ALA A 593 2.27 18.41 4.20
CA ALA A 593 2.13 19.22 2.99
C ALA A 593 2.83 20.58 3.14
N ARG A 594 2.61 21.22 4.29
CA ARG A 594 3.24 22.50 4.62
C ARG A 594 4.76 22.37 4.69
N ALA A 595 5.27 21.29 5.29
CA ALA A 595 6.70 21.00 5.30
C ALA A 595 7.28 20.81 3.90
N CYS A 596 6.59 20.09 3.01
CA CYS A 596 7.02 19.92 1.62
C CYS A 596 7.14 21.26 0.90
N VAL A 597 6.12 22.13 1.02
CA VAL A 597 6.13 23.45 0.36
C VAL A 597 7.27 24.33 0.89
N GLU A 598 7.46 24.39 2.22
CA GLU A 598 8.51 25.20 2.82
C GLU A 598 9.92 24.70 2.46
N LEU A 599 10.16 23.39 2.54
CA LEU A 599 11.46 22.80 2.20
C LEU A 599 11.75 22.88 0.70
N ALA A 600 10.75 22.64 -0.15
CA ALA A 600 10.89 22.85 -1.59
C ALA A 600 11.25 24.30 -1.92
N TRP A 601 10.59 25.26 -1.27
CA TRP A 601 10.91 26.67 -1.46
C TRP A 601 12.32 27.01 -0.97
N GLN A 602 12.71 26.53 0.21
CA GLN A 602 14.04 26.72 0.78
C GLN A 602 15.13 26.19 -0.18
N HIS A 603 14.96 24.97 -0.71
CA HIS A 603 15.94 24.30 -1.56
C HIS A 603 15.72 24.50 -3.06
N ARG A 604 14.81 25.40 -3.47
CA ARG A 604 14.38 25.57 -4.88
C ARG A 604 15.52 25.73 -5.89
N ARG A 605 16.63 26.39 -5.52
CA ARG A 605 17.78 26.57 -6.41
C ARG A 605 18.47 25.24 -6.74
N GLN A 606 18.57 24.33 -5.77
CA GLN A 606 19.16 23.01 -5.98
C GLN A 606 18.17 22.09 -6.72
N LEU A 607 16.91 22.09 -6.30
CA LEU A 607 15.85 21.25 -6.89
C LEU A 607 15.58 21.59 -8.38
N LEU A 608 15.54 22.88 -8.72
CA LEU A 608 15.24 23.35 -10.08
C LEU A 608 16.50 23.50 -10.96
N GLY A 609 17.68 23.39 -10.33
CA GLY A 609 18.96 23.34 -11.02
C GLY A 609 19.08 22.05 -11.85
N ARG A 610 19.76 22.16 -12.98
CA ARG A 610 20.27 21.02 -13.74
C ARG A 610 21.77 20.94 -13.54
#